data_AF-A0A3P7IHJ1-F1
#
_entry.id   AF-A0A3P7IHJ1-F1
#
_cell.length_a   1.000
_cell.length_b   1.000
_cell.length_c   1.000
_cell.angle_alpha   90.00
_cell.angle_beta   90.00
_cell.angle_gamma   90.00
#
_symmetry.space_group_name_H-M   'P 1'
#
loop_
_entity.id
_entity.type
_entity.pdbx_description
1 polymer ?
#
loop_
_entity_poly.entity_id
_entity_poly.type
_entity_poly.pdbx_seq_one_letter_code
_entity_poly.pdbx_strand_id
1 'polypeptide(L)'
;MSMRLTSPSGEFSEWAEGPGEAYMKHNVTEDGDYEICVNAPRPVKVNLNIFFHNPEKMEKSLDRYLKAHELKGNVRVSSFSTFIIYIIFFLLSYFLQKHSERYHINNGTALQYSLLYQILQQSNQSF
;
A
#
# COMPACT_ATOMS: atom_id res chain seq x y z
N MET A 1 -29.42 12.72 -9.76
CA MET A 1 -28.65 12.78 -11.02
C MET A 1 -28.37 11.36 -11.45
N SER A 2 -28.14 11.12 -12.72
CA SER A 2 -27.76 9.79 -13.20
C SER A 2 -26.57 9.85 -14.13
N MET A 3 -25.79 8.78 -14.15
CA MET A 3 -24.60 8.62 -14.96
C MET A 3 -24.67 7.25 -15.64
N ARG A 4 -24.40 7.20 -16.94
CA ARG A 4 -24.27 5.96 -17.71
C ARG A 4 -22.83 5.74 -18.09
N LEU A 5 -22.37 4.50 -18.02
CA LEU A 5 -21.13 4.07 -18.65
C LEU A 5 -21.45 3.04 -19.72
N THR A 6 -20.95 3.26 -20.92
CA THR A 6 -21.10 2.35 -22.06
C THR A 6 -19.72 1.90 -22.55
N SER A 7 -19.57 0.60 -22.79
CA SER A 7 -18.33 0.00 -23.26
C SER A 7 -18.15 0.12 -24.77
N PRO A 8 -16.93 0.01 -25.32
CA PRO A 8 -16.64 0.12 -26.75
C PRO A 8 -17.52 -0.75 -27.64
N SER A 9 -17.78 -2.00 -27.25
CA SER A 9 -18.65 -2.92 -27.98
C SER A 9 -20.15 -2.61 -27.81
N GLY A 10 -20.49 -1.83 -26.78
CA GLY A 10 -21.86 -1.57 -26.35
C GLY A 10 -22.50 -2.72 -25.58
N GLU A 11 -21.79 -3.82 -25.32
CA GLU A 11 -22.32 -4.95 -24.54
C GLU A 11 -22.59 -4.56 -23.08
N PHE A 12 -21.75 -3.70 -22.51
CA PHE A 12 -22.00 -3.11 -21.20
C PHE A 12 -22.52 -1.68 -21.37
N SER A 13 -23.70 -1.39 -20.81
CA SER A 13 -24.29 -0.06 -20.80
C SER A 13 -25.24 0.10 -19.61
N GLU A 14 -24.71 0.51 -18.46
CA GLU A 14 -25.49 0.62 -17.23
C GLU A 14 -25.62 2.05 -16.72
N TRP A 15 -26.75 2.33 -16.07
CA TRP A 15 -27.01 3.59 -15.37
C TRP A 15 -26.76 3.44 -13.88
N ALA A 16 -26.03 4.38 -13.29
CA ALA A 16 -25.96 4.61 -11.85
C ALA A 16 -26.74 5.89 -11.52
N GLU A 17 -27.55 5.82 -10.46
CA GLU A 17 -28.36 6.93 -10.00
C GLU A 17 -28.01 7.28 -8.55
N GLY A 18 -28.08 8.57 -8.21
CA GLY A 18 -27.94 9.00 -6.83
C GLY A 18 -28.39 10.43 -6.56
N PRO A 19 -28.64 10.75 -5.28
CA PRO A 19 -29.12 12.06 -4.85
C PRO A 19 -27.97 13.08 -4.85
N GLY A 20 -27.71 13.70 -6.01
CA GLY A 20 -26.71 14.76 -6.17
C GLY A 20 -25.28 14.28 -6.44
N GLU A 21 -25.02 12.98 -6.27
CA GLU A 21 -23.80 12.30 -6.72
C GLU A 21 -24.15 10.97 -7.40
N ALA A 22 -23.29 10.49 -8.29
CA ALA A 22 -23.40 9.17 -8.90
C ALA A 22 -22.01 8.53 -8.93
N TYR A 23 -21.92 7.28 -8.50
CA TYR A 23 -20.68 6.52 -8.44
C TYR A 23 -20.83 5.21 -9.21
N MET A 24 -19.80 4.84 -9.96
CA MET A 24 -19.77 3.58 -10.69
C MET A 24 -18.37 2.98 -10.65
N LYS A 25 -18.31 1.66 -10.47
CA LYS A 25 -17.08 0.87 -10.58
C LYS A 25 -17.30 -0.20 -11.63
N HIS A 26 -16.44 -0.21 -12.64
CA HIS A 26 -16.50 -1.16 -13.74
C HIS A 26 -15.11 -1.74 -14.00
N ASN A 27 -15.06 -3.05 -14.27
CA ASN A 27 -13.84 -3.73 -14.68
C ASN A 27 -13.75 -3.68 -16.20
N VAL A 28 -12.70 -3.04 -16.73
CA VAL A 28 -12.45 -2.95 -18.17
C VAL A 28 -11.99 -4.31 -18.68
N THR A 29 -12.82 -4.96 -19.50
CA THR A 29 -12.54 -6.25 -20.14
C THR A 29 -12.16 -6.14 -21.60
N GLU A 30 -12.39 -4.99 -22.22
CA GLU A 30 -12.14 -4.73 -23.63
C GLU A 30 -11.33 -3.45 -23.84
N ASP A 31 -10.50 -3.44 -24.87
CA ASP A 31 -9.75 -2.26 -25.28
C ASP A 31 -10.60 -1.41 -26.23
N GLY A 32 -10.62 -0.10 -26.00
CA GLY A 32 -11.32 0.85 -26.85
C GLY A 32 -11.81 2.07 -26.07
N ASP A 33 -12.66 2.86 -26.73
CA ASP A 33 -13.24 4.07 -26.16
C ASP A 33 -14.53 3.77 -25.40
N TYR A 34 -14.51 4.05 -24.09
CA TYR A 34 -15.69 4.01 -23.24
C TYR A 34 -16.42 5.36 -23.25
N GLU A 35 -17.75 5.34 -23.26
CA GLU A 35 -18.59 6.54 -23.21
C GLU A 35 -19.17 6.74 -21.81
N ILE A 36 -19.09 7.96 -21.28
CA ILE A 36 -19.77 8.36 -20.04
C ILE A 36 -20.83 9.41 -20.37
N CYS A 37 -22.09 9.10 -20.12
CA CYS A 37 -23.19 10.05 -20.24
C CYS A 37 -23.63 10.52 -18.85
N VAL A 38 -23.86 11.82 -18.68
CA VAL A 38 -24.42 12.37 -17.43
C VAL A 38 -25.76 13.01 -17.73
N ASN A 39 -26.78 12.64 -16.96
CA ASN A 39 -28.11 13.22 -17.04
C ASN A 39 -28.47 13.93 -15.74
N ALA A 40 -28.83 15.21 -15.87
CA ALA A 40 -29.27 16.06 -14.77
C ALA A 40 -30.56 16.79 -15.17
N PRO A 41 -31.60 16.81 -14.31
CA PRO A 41 -32.91 17.38 -14.64
C PRO A 41 -32.90 18.92 -14.72
N ARG A 42 -31.80 19.57 -14.31
CA ARG A 42 -31.61 21.02 -14.35
C ARG A 42 -30.15 21.31 -14.73
N PRO A 43 -29.84 22.48 -15.31
CA PRO A 43 -28.46 22.89 -15.54
C PRO A 43 -27.68 22.92 -14.22
N VAL A 44 -26.60 22.14 -14.15
CA VAL A 44 -25.75 22.02 -12.97
C VAL A 44 -24.28 21.99 -13.38
N LYS A 45 -23.41 22.46 -12.49
CA LYS A 45 -21.96 22.24 -12.63
C LYS A 45 -21.64 20.84 -12.14
N VAL A 46 -21.05 20.02 -13.01
CA VAL A 46 -20.66 18.64 -12.69
C VAL A 46 -19.18 18.60 -12.36
N ASN A 47 -18.83 17.92 -11.26
CA ASN A 47 -17.45 17.55 -10.97
C ASN A 47 -17.29 16.05 -11.25
N LEU A 48 -16.45 15.70 -12.21
CA LEU A 48 -16.23 14.32 -12.66
C LEU A 48 -14.83 13.86 -12.26
N ASN A 49 -14.76 12.85 -11.39
CA ASN A 49 -13.51 12.23 -10.97
C ASN A 49 -13.44 10.81 -11.56
N ILE A 50 -12.42 10.54 -12.37
CA ILE A 50 -12.21 9.24 -13.00
C ILE A 50 -10.90 8.63 -12.48
N PHE A 51 -10.99 7.42 -11.95
CA PHE A 51 -9.84 6.68 -11.42
C PHE A 51 -9.62 5.41 -12.25
N PHE A 52 -8.43 5.29 -12.83
CA PHE A 52 -8.04 4.10 -13.60
C PHE A 52 -6.94 3.34 -12.86
N HIS A 53 -7.17 2.06 -12.61
CA HIS A 53 -6.18 1.16 -12.02
C HIS A 53 -5.79 0.11 -13.05
N ASN A 54 -4.74 0.37 -13.82
CA ASN A 54 -4.09 -0.64 -14.65
C ASN A 54 -2.74 -1.00 -14.00
N PRO A 55 -2.61 -2.17 -13.34
CA PRO A 55 -1.43 -2.50 -12.57
C PRO A 55 -0.14 -2.53 -13.41
N GLU A 56 -0.20 -3.01 -14.66
CA GLU A 56 0.97 -3.06 -15.54
C GLU A 56 1.39 -1.68 -16.06
N LYS A 57 0.42 -0.84 -16.45
CA LYS A 57 0.71 0.54 -16.87
C LYS A 57 1.18 1.39 -15.68
N MET A 58 0.69 1.09 -14.47
CA MET A 58 1.12 1.74 -13.23
C MET A 58 2.55 1.32 -12.84
N GLU A 59 2.93 0.06 -13.03
CA GLU A 59 4.32 -0.38 -12.85
C GLU A 59 5.26 0.35 -13.82
N LYS A 60 4.87 0.48 -15.10
CA LYS A 60 5.67 1.21 -16.10
C LYS A 60 5.76 2.71 -15.82
N SER A 61 4.69 3.35 -15.36
CA SER A 61 4.70 4.75 -14.98
C SER A 61 5.52 4.99 -13.71
N LEU A 62 5.44 4.06 -12.73
CA LEU A 62 6.26 4.07 -11.52
C LEU A 62 7.75 3.84 -11.85
N ASP A 63 8.09 2.87 -12.70
CA ASP A 63 9.49 2.64 -13.12
C ASP A 63 10.04 3.84 -13.90
N ARG A 64 9.20 4.49 -14.73
CA ARG A 64 9.56 5.74 -15.42
C ARG A 64 9.80 6.87 -14.41
N TYR A 65 8.93 7.03 -13.43
CA TYR A 65 9.07 8.04 -12.38
C TYR A 65 10.34 7.82 -11.55
N LEU A 66 10.58 6.58 -11.10
CA LEU A 66 11.75 6.19 -10.33
C LEU A 66 13.06 6.33 -11.13
N LYS A 67 13.03 6.10 -12.45
CA LYS A 67 14.17 6.37 -13.35
C LYS A 67 14.42 7.86 -13.51
N ALA A 68 13.38 8.65 -13.77
CA ALA A 68 13.50 10.09 -14.01
C ALA A 68 14.01 10.87 -12.79
N HIS A 69 13.75 10.35 -11.58
CA HIS A 69 14.18 10.97 -10.32
C HIS A 69 15.42 10.27 -9.72
N GLU A 70 16.08 9.37 -10.47
CA GLU A 70 17.24 8.58 -10.01
C GLU A 70 17.00 7.75 -8.72
N LEU A 71 15.74 7.59 -8.32
CA LEU A 71 15.33 6.90 -7.09
C LEU A 71 15.45 5.37 -7.19
N LYS A 72 15.65 4.84 -8.41
CA LYS A 72 15.75 3.39 -8.66
C LYS A 72 16.87 2.71 -7.88
N GLY A 73 17.95 3.44 -7.55
CA GLY A 73 19.04 2.95 -6.70
C GLY A 73 18.67 2.91 -5.21
N ASN A 74 18.09 3.99 -4.69
CA ASN A 74 17.86 4.14 -3.24
C ASN A 74 16.73 3.27 -2.68
N VAL A 75 15.69 2.98 -3.47
CA VAL A 75 14.55 2.17 -3.00
C VAL A 75 14.94 0.70 -2.83
N ARG A 76 15.76 0.13 -3.74
CA ARG A 76 16.30 -1.22 -3.56
C ARG A 76 17.23 -1.32 -2.36
N VAL A 77 18.10 -0.33 -2.17
CA VAL A 77 19.06 -0.34 -1.06
C VAL A 77 18.35 -0.25 0.28
N SER A 78 17.26 0.51 0.40
CA SER A 78 16.49 0.62 1.66
C SER A 78 15.86 -0.70 2.12
N SER A 79 15.26 -1.47 1.20
CA SER A 79 14.64 -2.77 1.55
C SER A 79 15.67 -3.85 1.89
N PHE A 80 16.84 -3.85 1.25
CA PHE A 80 17.91 -4.78 1.59
C PHE A 80 18.61 -4.39 2.91
N SER A 81 18.78 -3.10 3.18
CA SER A 81 19.43 -2.62 4.40
C SER A 81 18.61 -2.96 5.65
N THR A 82 17.29 -2.77 5.59
CA THR A 82 16.38 -3.13 6.70
C THR A 82 16.34 -4.64 6.94
N PHE A 83 16.36 -5.45 5.88
CA PHE A 83 16.43 -6.90 5.99
C PHE A 83 17.74 -7.40 6.59
N ILE A 84 18.88 -6.81 6.20
CA ILE A 84 20.19 -7.15 6.76
C ILE A 84 20.28 -6.73 8.24
N ILE A 85 19.79 -5.54 8.59
CA ILE A 85 19.74 -5.08 9.99
C ILE A 85 18.87 -6.02 10.84
N TYR A 86 17.72 -6.45 10.32
CA TYR A 86 16.85 -7.42 10.99
C TYR A 86 17.56 -8.78 11.23
N ILE A 87 18.26 -9.30 10.23
CA ILE A 87 19.04 -10.54 10.36
C ILE A 87 20.17 -10.39 11.38
N ILE A 88 20.91 -9.29 11.35
CA ILE A 88 21.99 -9.01 12.31
C ILE A 88 21.42 -8.95 13.73
N PHE A 89 20.29 -8.25 13.92
CA PHE A 89 19.63 -8.17 15.22
C PHE A 89 19.20 -9.55 15.73
N PHE A 90 18.59 -10.37 14.86
CA PHE A 90 18.16 -11.73 15.21
C PHE A 90 19.35 -12.64 15.57
N LEU A 91 20.44 -12.57 14.82
CA LEU A 91 21.66 -13.34 15.09
C LEU A 91 22.34 -12.89 16.39
N LEU A 92 22.38 -11.58 16.67
CA LEU A 92 22.88 -11.04 17.93
C LEU A 92 22.02 -11.48 19.11
N SER A 93 20.68 -11.40 19.01
CA SER A 93 19.79 -11.85 20.08
C SER A 93 19.94 -13.35 20.34
N TYR A 94 20.05 -14.16 19.29
CA TYR A 94 20.27 -15.60 19.41
C TYR A 94 21.62 -15.93 20.05
N PHE A 95 22.69 -15.23 19.63
CA PHE A 95 24.03 -15.43 20.20
C PHE A 95 24.08 -14.98 21.67
N LEU A 96 23.49 -13.83 22.01
CA LEU A 96 23.41 -13.34 23.38
C LEU A 96 22.59 -14.28 24.28
N GLN A 97 21.48 -14.84 23.78
CA GLN A 97 20.68 -15.82 24.52
C GLN A 97 21.46 -17.11 24.77
N LYS A 98 22.15 -17.64 23.74
CA LYS A 98 23.00 -18.83 23.85
C LYS A 98 24.23 -18.60 24.75
N HIS A 99 24.75 -17.38 24.81
CA HIS A 99 25.85 -17.01 25.71
C HIS A 99 25.35 -16.81 27.16
N SER A 100 24.14 -16.28 27.34
CA SER A 100 23.44 -16.19 28.64
C SER A 100 23.14 -17.56 29.25
N GLU A 101 22.89 -18.59 28.43
CA GLU A 101 22.74 -19.97 28.91
C GLU A 101 24.08 -20.63 29.26
N ARG A 102 25.18 -20.19 28.63
CA ARG A 102 26.52 -20.78 28.78
C ARG A 102 27.29 -20.23 29.98
N TYR A 103 26.96 -19.02 30.42
CA TYR A 103 27.46 -18.43 31.66
C TYR A 103 26.24 -18.28 32.57
N HIS A 104 26.10 -19.11 33.59
CA HIS A 104 25.13 -18.87 34.67
C HIS A 104 25.46 -17.53 35.33
N ILE A 105 24.97 -16.42 34.77
CA ILE A 105 25.08 -15.10 35.38
C ILE A 105 24.03 -15.08 36.48
N ASN A 106 24.53 -15.05 37.72
CA ASN A 106 23.75 -15.03 38.94
C ASN A 106 22.58 -14.04 38.87
N ASN A 107 21.47 -14.47 39.49
CA ASN A 107 20.08 -14.00 39.45
C ASN A 107 19.79 -12.48 39.57
N GLY A 108 20.79 -11.60 39.65
CA GLY A 108 20.60 -10.14 39.73
C GLY A 108 20.50 -9.41 38.39
N THR A 109 21.24 -9.83 37.36
CA THR A 109 21.28 -9.12 36.06
C THR A 109 20.26 -9.63 35.05
N ALA A 110 19.81 -10.89 35.18
CA ALA A 110 18.79 -11.48 34.31
C ALA A 110 17.43 -10.76 34.41
N LEU A 111 17.07 -10.25 35.60
CA LEU A 111 15.85 -9.47 35.81
C LEU A 111 15.89 -8.11 35.09
N GLN A 112 17.08 -7.51 34.98
CA GLN A 112 17.25 -6.19 34.36
C GLN A 112 17.11 -6.24 32.84
N TYR A 113 17.57 -7.32 32.19
CA TYR A 113 17.36 -7.54 30.75
C TYR A 113 15.92 -7.94 30.41
N SER A 114 15.27 -8.72 31.28
CA SER A 114 13.84 -9.08 31.14
C SER A 114 12.93 -7.83 31.14
N LEU A 115 13.15 -6.91 32.07
CA LEU A 115 12.40 -5.66 32.16
C LEU A 115 12.63 -4.74 30.95
N LEU A 116 13.88 -4.63 30.48
CA LEU A 116 14.20 -3.85 29.28
C LEU A 116 13.51 -4.40 28.02
N TYR A 117 13.43 -5.73 27.90
CA TYR A 117 12.75 -6.38 26.78
C TYR A 117 11.23 -6.17 26.81
N GLN A 118 10.60 -6.20 27.99
CA GLN A 118 9.16 -5.94 28.14
C GLN A 118 8.79 -4.47 27.89
N ILE A 119 9.62 -3.52 28.32
CA ILE A 119 9.41 -2.08 28.07
C ILE A 119 9.52 -1.78 26.55
N LEU A 120 10.48 -2.41 25.87
CA LEU A 120 10.64 -2.26 24.41
C LEU A 120 9.48 -2.86 23.62
N GLN A 121 8.93 -4.00 24.06
CA GLN A 121 7.73 -4.61 23.46
C GLN A 121 6.49 -3.72 23.62
N GLN A 122 6.29 -3.07 24.77
CA GLN A 122 5.17 -2.15 24.97
C GLN A 122 5.29 -0.85 24.16
N SER A 123 6.50 -0.35 23.92
CA SER A 123 6.70 0.86 23.09
C SER A 123 6.37 0.67 21.61
N ASN A 124 6.34 -0.58 21.12
CA ASN A 124 6.06 -0.93 19.73
C ASN A 124 4.60 -1.33 19.45
N GLN A 125 3.72 -1.33 20.45
CA GLN A 125 2.27 -1.55 20.26
C GLN A 125 1.47 -0.24 20.17
N SER A 126 2.14 0.92 20.27
CA SER A 126 1.53 2.25 20.27
C SER A 126 1.95 3.07 19.06
N PHE A 127 1.85 2.53 17.85
CA PHE A 127 1.86 3.28 16.58
C PHE A 127 1.09 2.52 15.50
#